data_AF-A0A7S1KV34-F1
#
_entry.id   AF-A0A7S1KV34-F1
#
_cell.length_a   1.000
_cell.length_b   1.000
_cell.length_c   1.000
_cell.angle_alpha   90.00
_cell.angle_beta   90.00
_cell.angle_gamma   90.00
#
_symmetry.space_group_name_H-M   'P 1'
#
loop_
_entity.id
_entity.type
_entity.pdbx_description
1 polymer ?
#
loop_
_entity_poly.entity_id
_entity_poly.type
_entity_poly.pdbx_seq_one_letter_code
_entity_poly.pdbx_strand_id
1 'polypeptide(L)'
;CGLDDYIEYLTQEVQIGAWDAEVNGGAQFRRVMAEVEIFLRFSEIAVETKKRDVIQAHGVSMTSLTWRDVVVKLLSHEAHKPLKMRVMYVGERIRWFFQVQKDSVLDFMGGLEGTASSNMYSSLLPRHVKLIKQNEMIKHLVYQTYDRACDRQLKSFMDLFENMLTST
;
A
#
# COMPACT_ATOMS: atom_id res chain seq x y z
N CYS A 1 -13.22 -0.60 19.10
CA CYS A 1 -13.48 -0.57 17.65
C CYS A 1 -13.70 -1.99 17.15
N GLY A 2 -14.97 -2.34 16.94
CA GLY A 2 -15.34 -3.52 16.17
C GLY A 2 -15.18 -3.26 14.67
N LEU A 3 -15.42 -4.30 13.87
CA LEU A 3 -15.44 -4.19 12.41
C LEU A 3 -16.52 -3.21 11.93
N ASP A 4 -17.66 -3.17 12.60
CA ASP A 4 -18.80 -2.31 12.25
C ASP A 4 -18.47 -0.82 12.45
N ASP A 5 -17.85 -0.46 13.57
CA ASP A 5 -17.36 0.91 13.83
C ASP A 5 -16.38 1.37 12.74
N TYR A 6 -15.52 0.45 12.29
CA TYR A 6 -14.54 0.73 11.24
C TYR A 6 -15.23 0.90 9.87
N ILE A 7 -16.21 0.04 9.54
CA ILE A 7 -17.02 0.17 8.32
C ILE A 7 -17.78 1.50 8.32
N GLU A 8 -18.37 1.89 9.45
CA GLU A 8 -19.09 3.15 9.57
C GLU A 8 -18.17 4.36 9.37
N TYR A 9 -16.98 4.36 9.98
CA TYR A 9 -15.95 5.36 9.73
C TYR A 9 -15.56 5.46 8.25
N LEU A 10 -15.33 4.32 7.59
CA LEU A 10 -14.97 4.29 6.16
C LEU A 10 -16.10 4.81 5.25
N THR A 11 -17.35 4.61 5.64
CA THR A 11 -18.52 4.98 4.84
C THR A 11 -18.94 6.43 5.06
N GLN A 12 -18.96 6.89 6.32
CA GLN A 12 -19.49 8.19 6.70
C GLN A 12 -18.42 9.28 6.75
N GLU A 13 -17.24 8.99 7.30
CA GLU A 13 -16.17 10.00 7.46
C GLU A 13 -15.22 10.04 6.27
N VAL A 14 -14.72 8.88 5.85
CA VAL A 14 -13.78 8.77 4.72
C VAL A 14 -14.48 8.89 3.38
N GLN A 15 -15.71 8.40 3.28
CA GLN A 15 -16.51 8.34 2.05
C GLN A 15 -15.77 7.61 0.91
N ILE A 16 -15.35 6.37 1.14
CA ILE A 16 -14.64 5.58 0.12
C ILE A 16 -15.49 5.51 -1.16
N GLY A 17 -14.92 5.99 -2.28
CA GLY A 17 -15.58 5.97 -3.58
C GLY A 17 -15.90 4.54 -4.06
N ALA A 18 -17.03 4.40 -4.75
CA ALA A 18 -17.52 3.12 -5.28
C ALA A 18 -17.78 2.06 -4.20
N TRP A 19 -18.28 2.47 -3.02
CA TRP A 19 -18.73 1.58 -1.94
C TRP A 19 -19.88 0.64 -2.37
N ASP A 20 -20.81 1.20 -3.13
CA ASP A 20 -22.01 0.60 -3.71
C ASP A 20 -21.76 -0.22 -4.99
N ALA A 21 -20.58 -0.06 -5.61
CA ALA A 21 -20.21 -0.82 -6.79
C ALA A 21 -19.83 -2.25 -6.43
N GLU A 22 -20.40 -3.22 -7.16
CA GLU A 22 -19.91 -4.58 -7.16
C GLU A 22 -18.42 -4.61 -7.53
N VAL A 23 -17.68 -5.45 -6.84
CA VAL A 23 -16.23 -5.33 -6.64
C VAL A 23 -15.44 -5.66 -7.92
N ASN A 24 -15.48 -4.77 -8.91
CA ASN A 24 -14.68 -4.88 -10.14
C ASN A 24 -13.25 -4.36 -9.93
N GLY A 25 -12.31 -4.70 -10.83
CA GLY A 25 -10.89 -4.37 -10.63
C GLY A 25 -10.57 -2.89 -10.47
N GLY A 26 -11.29 -2.01 -11.19
CA GLY A 26 -11.10 -0.55 -11.07
C GLY A 26 -11.67 0.03 -9.77
N ALA A 27 -12.80 -0.50 -9.28
CA ALA A 27 -13.36 -0.14 -7.99
C ALA A 27 -12.43 -0.61 -6.85
N GLN A 28 -11.91 -1.84 -6.92
CA GLN A 28 -10.96 -2.36 -5.93
C GLN A 28 -9.69 -1.52 -5.87
N PHE A 29 -9.13 -1.12 -7.03
CA PHE A 29 -7.95 -0.27 -7.07
C PHE A 29 -8.19 1.07 -6.37
N ARG A 30 -9.32 1.73 -6.66
CA ARG A 30 -9.69 3.01 -5.99
C ARG A 30 -9.83 2.85 -4.48
N ARG A 31 -10.45 1.76 -4.01
CA ARG A 31 -10.55 1.46 -2.58
C ARG A 31 -9.18 1.27 -1.93
N VAL A 32 -8.28 0.53 -2.59
CA VAL A 32 -6.90 0.35 -2.10
C VAL A 32 -6.15 1.67 -2.04
N MET A 33 -6.29 2.53 -3.06
CA MET A 33 -5.64 3.85 -3.03
C MET A 33 -6.14 4.73 -1.88
N ALA A 34 -7.45 4.74 -1.62
CA ALA A 34 -8.02 5.46 -0.47
C ALA A 34 -7.51 4.89 0.86
N GLU A 35 -7.50 3.56 1.01
CA GLU A 35 -6.96 2.88 2.19
C GLU A 35 -5.49 3.25 2.45
N VAL A 36 -4.66 3.17 1.40
CA VAL A 36 -3.24 3.56 1.47
C VAL A 36 -3.08 5.00 1.89
N GLU A 37 -3.89 5.91 1.33
CA GLU A 37 -3.83 7.33 1.69
C GLU A 37 -4.17 7.54 3.17
N ILE A 38 -5.24 6.93 3.67
CA ILE A 38 -5.68 7.07 5.06
C ILE A 38 -4.63 6.53 6.03
N PHE A 39 -4.10 5.33 5.78
CA PHE A 39 -3.10 4.73 6.66
C PHE A 39 -1.77 5.47 6.68
N LEU A 40 -1.45 6.20 5.61
CA LEU A 40 -0.27 7.07 5.52
C LEU A 40 -0.50 8.48 6.03
N ARG A 41 -1.74 8.88 6.39
CA ARG A 41 -1.96 10.18 7.03
C ARG A 41 -1.28 10.19 8.40
N PHE A 42 -0.32 11.10 8.55
CA PHE A 42 0.52 11.27 9.73
C PHE A 42 -0.21 11.90 10.93
N SER A 43 -1.52 12.11 10.85
CA SER A 43 -2.33 12.81 11.87
C SER A 43 -2.41 12.08 13.22
N GLU A 44 -1.94 10.84 13.30
CA GLU A 44 -2.04 10.00 14.49
C GLU A 44 -0.73 9.84 15.28
N ILE A 45 0.35 10.54 14.92
CA ILE A 45 1.54 10.60 15.79
C ILE A 45 1.25 11.60 16.91
N ALA A 46 0.35 11.19 17.82
CA ALA A 46 -0.12 11.99 18.95
C ALA A 46 0.57 11.52 20.25
N VAL A 47 1.91 11.45 20.24
CA VAL A 47 2.66 11.16 21.47
C VAL A 47 2.80 12.44 22.27
N GLU A 48 2.26 12.43 23.49
CA GLU A 48 2.46 13.52 24.45
C GLU A 48 3.94 13.60 24.85
N THR A 49 4.65 14.60 24.32
CA THR A 49 6.07 14.84 24.63
C THR A 49 6.20 15.51 25.99
N LYS A 50 6.91 14.89 26.95
CA LYS A 50 7.10 15.44 28.30
C LYS A 50 8.39 16.27 28.37
N LYS A 51 8.44 17.19 29.33
CA LYS A 51 9.64 18.03 29.60
C LYS A 51 10.92 17.21 29.78
N ARG A 52 10.82 16.01 30.40
CA ARG A 52 11.97 15.11 30.59
C ARG A 52 12.55 14.61 29.27
N ASP A 53 11.69 14.35 28.28
CA ASP A 53 12.09 13.78 26.99
C ASP A 53 12.87 14.84 26.19
N VAL A 54 12.43 16.10 26.29
CA VAL A 54 13.15 17.27 25.74
C VAL A 54 14.54 17.44 26.37
N ILE A 55 14.62 17.34 27.71
CA ILE A 55 15.91 17.44 28.44
C ILE A 55 16.85 16.30 28.03
N GLN A 56 16.32 15.08 27.89
CA GLN A 56 17.10 13.91 27.46
C GLN A 56 17.58 14.05 26.00
N ALA A 57 16.73 14.52 25.09
CA ALA A 57 17.07 14.73 23.68
C ALA A 57 18.10 15.85 23.47
N HIS A 58 18.03 16.91 24.30
CA HIS A 58 19.01 17.99 24.34
C HIS A 58 20.38 17.51 24.87
N GLY A 59 20.39 16.63 25.88
CA GLY A 59 21.62 16.12 26.47
C GLY A 59 22.52 17.19 27.10
N VAL A 60 23.74 16.79 27.45
CA VAL A 60 24.78 17.62 28.12
C VAL A 60 25.95 18.00 27.20
N SER A 61 25.78 17.90 25.88
CA SER A 61 26.87 18.09 24.91
C SER A 61 27.44 19.52 24.93
N MET A 62 28.76 19.65 24.79
CA MET A 62 29.49 20.94 24.78
C MET A 62 29.45 21.68 23.43
N THR A 63 28.83 21.10 22.41
CA THR A 63 28.57 21.75 21.11
C THR A 63 27.17 22.34 21.07
N SER A 64 26.99 23.45 20.35
CA SER A 64 25.71 24.16 20.25
C SER A 64 24.66 23.33 19.49
N LEU A 65 23.96 22.45 20.19
CA LEU A 65 22.76 21.80 19.67
C LEU A 65 21.69 22.85 19.40
N THR A 66 21.11 22.80 18.21
CA THR A 66 19.97 23.64 17.87
C THR A 66 18.68 22.99 18.32
N TRP A 67 17.64 23.79 18.55
CA TRP A 67 16.29 23.26 18.83
C TRP A 67 15.77 22.35 17.70
N ARG A 68 16.22 22.57 16.46
CA ARG A 68 15.92 21.69 15.32
C ARG A 68 16.44 20.28 15.56
N ASP A 69 17.66 20.15 16.06
CA ASP A 69 18.27 18.84 16.33
C ASP A 69 17.55 18.08 17.44
N VAL A 70 17.08 18.80 18.48
CA VAL A 70 16.27 18.24 19.57
C VAL A 70 14.93 17.74 19.05
N VAL A 71 14.25 18.53 18.21
CA VAL A 71 12.97 18.14 17.60
C VAL A 71 13.14 16.93 16.68
N VAL A 72 14.18 16.90 15.84
CA VAL A 72 14.47 15.76 14.96
C VAL A 72 14.71 14.49 15.79
N LYS A 73 15.49 14.56 16.88
CA LYS A 73 15.70 13.42 17.77
C LYS A 73 14.42 12.90 18.41
N LEU A 74 13.56 13.80 18.91
CA LEU A 74 12.29 13.42 19.52
C LEU A 74 11.37 12.77 18.49
N LEU A 75 11.23 13.37 17.31
CA LEU A 75 10.43 12.80 16.23
C LEU A 75 10.99 11.47 15.74
N SER A 76 12.30 11.34 15.55
CA SER A 76 12.92 10.07 15.18
C SER A 76 12.75 8.99 16.24
N HIS A 77 12.66 9.34 17.52
CA HIS A 77 12.38 8.35 18.57
C HIS A 77 10.91 7.92 18.57
N GLU A 78 9.99 8.87 18.54
CA GLU A 78 8.56 8.62 18.73
C GLU A 78 7.84 8.19 17.44
N ALA A 79 8.17 8.80 16.31
CA ALA A 79 7.48 8.59 15.03
C ALA A 79 8.03 7.39 14.24
N HIS A 80 9.31 7.05 14.39
CA HIS A 80 9.98 6.09 13.50
C HIS A 80 9.35 4.69 13.56
N LYS A 81 9.08 4.17 14.77
CA LYS A 81 8.48 2.84 14.92
C LYS A 81 7.04 2.78 14.42
N PRO A 82 6.12 3.68 14.83
CA PRO A 82 4.75 3.71 14.27
C PRO A 82 4.75 3.86 12.75
N LEU A 83 5.62 4.70 12.21
CA LEU A 83 5.69 4.94 10.78
C LEU A 83 6.17 3.71 10.01
N LYS A 84 7.22 3.02 10.51
CA LYS A 84 7.68 1.75 9.94
C LYS A 84 6.57 0.71 9.87
N MET A 85 5.78 0.59 10.93
CA MET A 85 4.65 -0.36 10.97
C MET A 85 3.56 -0.01 9.95
N ARG A 86 3.21 1.28 9.81
CA ARG A 86 2.22 1.73 8.81
C ARG A 86 2.68 1.47 7.39
N VAL A 87 3.93 1.79 7.08
CA VAL A 87 4.48 1.55 5.74
C VAL A 87 4.53 0.05 5.43
N MET A 88 4.90 -0.78 6.41
CA MET A 88 4.86 -2.23 6.25
C MET A 88 3.44 -2.72 5.94
N TYR A 89 2.44 -2.26 6.68
CA TYR A 89 1.03 -2.58 6.41
C TYR A 89 0.63 -2.20 4.98
N VAL A 90 0.93 -0.97 4.58
CA VAL A 90 0.62 -0.45 3.24
C VAL A 90 1.29 -1.27 2.14
N GLY A 91 2.58 -1.57 2.28
CA GLY A 91 3.32 -2.38 1.32
C GLY A 91 2.71 -3.78 1.17
N GLU A 92 2.45 -4.44 2.30
CA GLU A 92 1.80 -5.76 2.36
C GLU A 92 0.40 -5.73 1.71
N ARG A 93 -0.36 -4.67 1.97
CA ARG A 93 -1.72 -4.49 1.44
C ARG A 93 -1.73 -4.33 -0.07
N ILE A 94 -0.79 -3.55 -0.61
CA ILE A 94 -0.59 -3.38 -2.06
C ILE A 94 -0.17 -4.70 -2.71
N ARG A 95 0.78 -5.43 -2.10
CA ARG A 95 1.20 -6.76 -2.57
C ARG A 95 0.02 -7.70 -2.67
N TRP A 96 -0.76 -7.80 -1.60
CA TRP A 96 -1.93 -8.68 -1.54
C TRP A 96 -2.98 -8.30 -2.61
N PHE A 97 -3.22 -7.01 -2.83
CA PHE A 97 -4.15 -6.56 -3.86
C PHE A 97 -3.79 -7.09 -5.25
N PHE A 98 -2.52 -6.98 -5.65
CA PHE A 98 -2.06 -7.48 -6.94
C PHE A 98 -2.11 -9.01 -7.03
N GLN A 99 -1.83 -9.72 -5.94
CA GLN A 99 -1.94 -11.18 -5.90
C GLN A 99 -3.39 -11.67 -6.07
N VAL A 100 -4.37 -10.97 -5.50
CA VAL A 100 -5.79 -11.37 -5.61
C VAL A 100 -6.41 -10.93 -6.95
N GLN A 101 -5.95 -9.83 -7.56
CA GLN A 101 -6.51 -9.31 -8.80
C GLN A 101 -6.27 -10.18 -10.04
N LYS A 102 -5.35 -11.16 -10.00
CA LYS A 102 -4.93 -11.94 -11.18
C LYS A 102 -6.10 -12.57 -11.94
N ASP A 103 -7.04 -13.19 -11.24
CA ASP A 103 -8.19 -13.84 -11.88
C ASP A 103 -9.14 -12.81 -12.53
N SER A 104 -9.39 -11.69 -11.85
CA SER A 104 -10.19 -10.59 -12.40
C SER A 104 -9.57 -10.00 -13.67
N VAL A 105 -8.24 -9.92 -13.73
CA VAL A 105 -7.51 -9.46 -14.94
C VAL A 105 -7.66 -10.46 -16.09
N LEU A 106 -7.60 -11.76 -15.83
CA LEU A 106 -7.83 -12.77 -16.87
C LEU A 106 -9.27 -12.72 -17.41
N ASP A 107 -10.25 -12.48 -16.54
CA ASP A 107 -11.64 -12.35 -16.94
C ASP A 107 -11.88 -11.08 -17.77
N PHE A 108 -11.30 -9.95 -17.35
CA PHE A 108 -11.29 -8.73 -18.14
C PHE A 108 -10.67 -8.95 -19.53
N MET A 109 -9.46 -9.52 -19.58
CA MET A 109 -8.74 -9.76 -20.83
C MET A 109 -9.50 -10.72 -21.76
N GLY A 110 -10.21 -11.71 -21.21
CA GLY A 110 -11.07 -12.61 -21.98
C GLY A 110 -12.33 -11.94 -22.50
N GLY A 111 -12.92 -11.03 -21.73
CA GLY A 111 -14.11 -10.26 -22.09
C GLY A 111 -13.89 -9.18 -23.14
N LEU A 112 -12.64 -8.89 -23.53
CA LEU A 112 -12.33 -7.91 -24.58
C LEU A 112 -12.74 -8.39 -25.98
N GLU A 113 -12.80 -9.69 -26.20
CA GLU A 113 -13.12 -10.26 -27.52
C GLU A 113 -14.58 -9.94 -27.91
N GLY A 114 -14.76 -9.27 -29.06
CA GLY A 114 -16.09 -8.91 -29.57
C GLY A 114 -16.69 -7.63 -28.98
N THR A 115 -15.97 -6.91 -28.12
CA THR A 115 -16.41 -5.60 -27.60
C THR A 115 -15.96 -4.46 -28.51
N ALA A 116 -16.72 -3.35 -28.57
CA ALA A 116 -16.33 -2.15 -29.31
C ALA A 116 -14.99 -1.54 -28.82
N SER A 117 -14.66 -1.80 -27.55
CA SER A 117 -13.42 -1.37 -26.89
C SER A 117 -12.21 -2.24 -27.23
N SER A 118 -12.37 -3.37 -27.94
CA SER A 118 -11.28 -4.31 -28.24
C SER A 118 -10.11 -3.64 -28.96
N ASN A 119 -10.41 -2.65 -29.81
CA ASN A 119 -9.41 -1.92 -30.60
C ASN A 119 -8.53 -0.99 -29.76
N MET A 120 -8.92 -0.72 -28.50
CA MET A 120 -8.13 0.07 -27.55
C MET A 120 -7.03 -0.75 -26.86
N TYR A 121 -7.04 -2.08 -27.05
CA TYR A 121 -6.13 -3.00 -26.40
C TYR A 121 -5.42 -3.89 -27.43
N SER A 122 -4.34 -4.54 -27.01
CA SER A 122 -3.62 -5.48 -27.87
C SER A 122 -4.52 -6.66 -28.24
N SER A 123 -4.59 -6.97 -29.54
CA SER A 123 -5.32 -8.12 -30.09
C SER A 123 -4.77 -9.48 -29.59
N LEU A 124 -3.59 -9.48 -28.98
CA LEU A 124 -2.97 -10.67 -28.40
C LEU A 124 -3.58 -11.04 -27.04
N LEU A 125 -4.21 -10.11 -26.32
CA LEU A 125 -4.73 -10.35 -24.96
C LEU A 125 -5.74 -11.49 -24.92
N PRO A 126 -6.79 -11.54 -25.77
CA PRO A 126 -7.74 -12.65 -25.76
C PRO A 126 -7.09 -13.99 -26.11
N ARG A 127 -6.10 -13.99 -27.02
CA ARG A 127 -5.35 -15.19 -27.41
C ARG A 127 -4.52 -15.73 -26.25
N HIS A 128 -3.84 -14.85 -25.50
CA HIS A 128 -3.06 -15.25 -24.33
C HIS A 128 -3.95 -15.77 -23.20
N VAL A 129 -5.11 -15.15 -22.96
CA VAL A 129 -6.07 -15.66 -21.96
C VAL A 129 -6.57 -17.05 -22.31
N LYS A 130 -6.93 -17.30 -23.58
CA LYS A 130 -7.36 -18.64 -24.00
C LYS A 130 -6.29 -19.69 -23.70
N LEU A 131 -5.02 -19.40 -24.02
CA LEU A 131 -3.90 -20.28 -23.71
C LEU A 131 -3.74 -20.52 -22.20
N ILE A 132 -3.82 -19.47 -21.40
CA ILE A 132 -3.69 -19.54 -19.93
C ILE A 132 -4.85 -20.34 -19.33
N LYS A 133 -6.09 -20.10 -19.76
CA LYS A 133 -7.29 -20.81 -19.26
C LYS A 133 -7.36 -22.27 -19.70
N GLN A 134 -6.76 -22.62 -20.85
CA GLN A 134 -6.75 -24.00 -21.37
C GLN A 134 -5.64 -24.86 -20.76
N ASN A 135 -4.63 -24.27 -20.14
CA ASN A 135 -3.48 -24.99 -19.62
C ASN A 135 -3.15 -24.55 -18.18
N GLU A 136 -3.56 -25.36 -17.22
CA GLU A 136 -3.34 -25.13 -15.79
C GLU A 136 -1.86 -25.01 -15.41
N MET A 137 -0.96 -25.72 -16.09
CA MET A 137 0.48 -25.59 -15.85
C MET A 137 0.98 -24.20 -16.25
N ILE A 138 0.54 -23.68 -17.41
CA ILE A 138 0.87 -22.31 -17.84
C ILE A 138 0.27 -21.30 -16.86
N LYS A 139 -0.99 -21.47 -16.46
CA LYS A 139 -1.64 -20.59 -15.46
C LYS A 139 -0.84 -20.56 -14.17
N HIS A 140 -0.46 -21.72 -13.64
CA HIS A 140 0.34 -21.82 -12.42
C HIS A 140 1.70 -21.12 -12.56
N LEU A 141 2.43 -21.32 -13.66
CA LEU A 141 3.73 -20.68 -13.89
C LEU A 141 3.62 -19.15 -14.02
N VAL A 142 2.59 -18.66 -14.71
CA VAL A 142 2.32 -17.22 -14.83
C VAL A 142 2.02 -16.64 -13.44
N TYR A 143 1.15 -17.28 -12.67
CA TYR A 143 0.74 -16.82 -11.34
C TYR A 143 1.93 -16.81 -10.38
N GLN A 144 2.72 -17.88 -10.38
CA GLN A 144 3.91 -17.98 -9.54
C GLN A 144 4.96 -16.91 -9.90
N THR A 145 5.16 -16.65 -11.19
CA THR A 145 6.09 -15.61 -11.65
C THR A 145 5.61 -14.22 -11.25
N TYR A 146 4.32 -13.98 -11.37
CA TYR A 146 3.68 -12.74 -10.94
C TYR A 146 3.82 -12.52 -9.44
N ASP A 147 3.55 -13.55 -8.62
CA ASP A 147 3.65 -13.46 -7.16
C ASP A 147 5.08 -13.16 -6.71
N ARG A 148 6.08 -13.82 -7.31
CA ARG A 148 7.49 -13.49 -7.08
C ARG A 148 7.82 -12.06 -7.48
N ALA A 149 7.20 -11.52 -8.53
CA ALA A 149 7.39 -10.13 -8.90
C ALA A 149 6.80 -9.19 -7.85
N CYS A 150 5.60 -9.48 -7.33
CA CYS A 150 4.99 -8.73 -6.23
C CYS A 150 5.87 -8.77 -4.97
N ASP A 151 6.42 -9.93 -4.59
CA ASP A 151 7.33 -10.06 -3.44
C ASP A 151 8.59 -9.21 -3.60
N ARG A 152 9.20 -9.23 -4.81
CA ARG A 152 10.36 -8.38 -5.10
C ARG A 152 10.03 -6.90 -5.02
N GLN A 153 8.87 -6.48 -5.52
CA GLN A 153 8.47 -5.08 -5.45
C GLN A 153 8.17 -4.63 -4.02
N LEU A 154 7.56 -5.49 -3.21
CA LEU A 154 7.40 -5.22 -1.78
C LEU A 154 8.77 -5.02 -1.12
N LYS A 155 9.73 -5.90 -1.39
CA LYS A 155 11.08 -5.77 -0.82
C LYS A 155 11.72 -4.45 -1.24
N SER A 156 11.72 -4.12 -2.53
CA SER A 156 12.25 -2.84 -3.02
C SER A 156 11.57 -1.63 -2.38
N PHE A 157 10.24 -1.68 -2.20
CA PHE A 157 9.48 -0.63 -1.53
C PHE A 157 9.90 -0.45 -0.07
N MET A 158 10.06 -1.55 0.67
CA MET A 158 10.52 -1.51 2.06
C MET A 158 11.97 -1.02 2.16
N ASP A 159 12.86 -1.50 1.30
CA ASP A 159 14.26 -1.09 1.28
C ASP A 159 14.39 0.42 0.99
N LEU A 160 13.61 0.96 0.04
CA LEU A 160 13.57 2.39 -0.26
C LEU A 160 13.12 3.21 0.95
N PHE A 161 12.11 2.71 1.67
CA PHE A 161 11.58 3.40 2.84
C PHE A 161 12.56 3.36 4.03
N GLU A 162 13.18 2.21 4.30
CA GLU A 162 14.21 2.10 5.34
C GLU A 162 15.39 3.03 5.04
N ASN A 163 15.88 3.04 3.81
CA ASN A 163 16.94 3.96 3.38
C ASN A 163 16.55 5.43 3.59
N MET A 164 15.29 5.79 3.29
CA MET A 164 14.78 7.15 3.50
C MET A 164 14.76 7.51 5.00
N LEU A 165 14.35 6.58 5.86
CA LEU A 165 14.30 6.81 7.31
C LEU A 165 15.67 6.85 7.99
N THR A 166 16.69 6.20 7.42
CA THR A 166 18.05 6.16 8.00
C THR A 166 19.00 7.21 7.43
N SER A 167 18.62 7.94 6.37
CA SER A 167 19.49 8.91 5.69
C SER A 167 19.54 10.31 6.33
N THR A 168 19.11 10.46 7.59
CA THR A 168 19.22 11.71 8.38
C THR A 168 20.38 11.65 9.36
#